data_AF-A0A5E7QF25-F1
#
_entry.id   AF-A0A5E7QF25-F1
#
_cell.length_a   1.000
_cell.length_b   1.000
_cell.length_c   1.000
_cell.angle_alpha   90.00
_cell.angle_beta   90.00
_cell.angle_gamma   90.00
#
_symmetry.space_group_name_H-M   'P 1'
#
loop_
_entity.id
_entity.type
_entity.pdbx_description
1 polymer ?
#
loop_
_entity_poly.entity_id
_entity_poly.type
_entity_poly.pdbx_seq_one_letter_code
_entity_poly.pdbx_strand_id
1 'polypeptide(L)' 'MIHHQMHQPRTIHQIEFGNLVIQHLTEHGVMSAALLYQSPFTDITPSGPDGLFEPKQVDELFTALSKIEASAWVA' A
#
# COMPACT_ATOMS: atom_id res chain seq x y z
N MET A 1 -30.54 17.47 -2.80
CA MET A 1 -30.21 16.62 -1.63
C MET A 1 -28.76 16.21 -1.76
N ILE A 2 -27.95 16.53 -0.75
CA ILE A 2 -26.50 16.34 -0.76
C ILE A 2 -26.24 14.84 -0.60
N HIS A 3 -25.52 14.21 -1.53
CA HIS A 3 -24.92 12.89 -1.32
C HIS A 3 -23.80 13.04 -0.28
N HIS A 4 -24.18 13.23 0.98
CA HIS A 4 -23.29 13.14 2.14
C HIS A 4 -23.06 11.65 2.39
N GLN A 5 -22.24 11.03 1.54
CA GLN A 5 -21.59 9.78 1.88
C GLN A 5 -20.75 10.07 3.12
N MET A 6 -21.09 9.45 4.25
CA MET A 6 -20.20 9.43 5.40
C MET A 6 -18.90 8.80 4.91
N HIS A 7 -17.89 9.62 4.67
CA HIS A 7 -16.53 9.15 4.50
C HIS A 7 -16.19 8.48 5.84
N GLN A 8 -16.35 7.15 5.91
CA GLN A 8 -15.46 6.32 6.72
C GLN A 8 -14.07 6.94 6.53
N PRO A 9 -13.27 7.20 7.58
CA PRO A 9 -12.04 7.96 7.43
C PRO A 9 -11.06 7.10 6.61
N ARG A 10 -11.19 7.12 5.27
CA ARG A 10 -10.34 6.43 4.29
C ARG A 10 -8.88 6.73 4.58
N THR A 11 -8.63 7.92 5.13
CA THR A 11 -7.35 8.38 5.64
C THR A 11 -6.74 7.47 6.72
N ILE A 12 -7.52 6.89 7.64
CA ILE A 12 -6.98 5.98 8.68
C ILE A 12 -6.45 4.70 8.03
N HIS A 13 -7.24 4.03 7.18
CA HIS A 13 -6.77 2.82 6.48
C HIS A 13 -5.62 3.12 5.51
N GLN A 14 -5.63 4.27 4.84
CA GLN A 14 -4.51 4.71 4.00
C GLN A 14 -3.21 4.90 4.81
N ILE A 15 -3.30 5.54 5.98
CA ILE A 15 -2.15 5.74 6.89
C ILE A 15 -1.66 4.39 7.43
N GLU A 16 -2.58 3.54 7.87
CA GLU A 16 -2.26 2.20 8.39
C GLU A 16 -1.58 1.34 7.34
N PHE A 17 -2.12 1.32 6.12
CA PHE A 17 -1.53 0.62 4.98
C PHE A 17 -0.12 1.14 4.67
N GLY A 18 0.06 2.47 4.61
CA GLY A 18 1.35 3.09 4.38
C GLY A 18 2.38 2.75 5.46
N ASN A 19 1.98 2.79 6.73
CA ASN A 19 2.84 2.41 7.86
C ASN A 19 3.26 0.94 7.77
N LEU A 20 2.36 0.05 7.37
CA LEU A 20 2.65 -1.37 7.20
C LEU A 20 3.65 -1.64 6.06
N VAL A 21 3.56 -0.90 4.96
CA VAL A 21 4.57 -0.93 3.87
C VAL A 21 5.93 -0.48 4.41
N ILE A 22 5.97 0.66 5.12
CA ILE A 22 7.21 1.20 5.69
C ILE A 22 7.83 0.21 6.69
N GLN A 23 7.01 -0.43 7.52
CA GLN A 23 7.47 -1.43 8.48
C GLN A 23 8.12 -2.63 7.76
N HIS A 24 7.45 -3.23 6.77
CA HIS A 24 8.02 -4.34 6.00
C HIS A 24 9.35 -3.97 5.33
N LEU A 25 9.42 -2.78 4.72
CA LEU A 25 10.66 -2.29 4.11
C LEU A 25 11.77 -2.05 5.14
N THR A 26 11.42 -1.61 6.35
CA THR A 26 12.40 -1.39 7.43
C THR A 26 12.92 -2.70 8.01
N GLU A 27 12.06 -3.71 8.16
CA GLU A 27 12.41 -5.01 8.75
C GLU A 27 13.18 -5.90 7.78
N HIS A 28 12.79 -5.91 6.49
CA HIS A 28 13.32 -6.84 5.50
C HIS A 28 14.23 -6.18 4.45
N GLY A 29 14.27 -4.85 4.38
CA GLY A 29 15.05 -4.09 3.39
C GLY A 29 14.47 -4.12 1.97
N VAL A 30 13.71 -5.15 1.62
CA VAL A 30 13.02 -5.34 0.34
C VAL A 30 11.61 -5.86 0.56
N MET A 31 10.72 -5.58 -0.38
CA MET A 31 9.34 -6.04 -0.33
C MET A 31 8.81 -6.28 -1.75
N SER A 32 8.26 -7.48 -1.98
CA SER A 32 7.56 -7.78 -3.25
C SER A 32 6.19 -7.11 -3.28
N ALA A 33 5.85 -6.51 -4.42
CA ALA A 33 4.53 -5.92 -4.68
C ALA A 33 3.36 -6.91 -4.45
N ALA A 34 3.58 -8.20 -4.67
CA ALA A 34 2.55 -9.23 -4.47
C ALA A 34 2.07 -9.32 -3.01
N LEU A 35 2.91 -8.93 -2.03
CA LEU A 35 2.55 -8.94 -0.61
C LEU A 35 1.41 -7.96 -0.29
N LEU A 36 1.23 -6.90 -1.09
CA LEU A 36 0.15 -5.92 -0.91
C LEU A 36 -1.26 -6.53 -1.09
N TYR A 37 -1.35 -7.73 -1.67
CA TYR A 37 -2.57 -8.50 -1.84
C TYR A 37 -2.64 -9.73 -0.93
N GLN A 38 -1.87 -9.76 0.15
CA GLN A 38 -1.87 -10.82 1.16
C GLN A 38 -2.05 -10.22 2.57
N SER A 39 -2.42 -11.04 3.56
CA SER A 39 -2.38 -10.61 4.96
C SER A 39 -0.93 -10.27 5.34
N PRO A 40 -0.69 -9.18 6.08
CA PRO A 40 -1.65 -8.33 6.81
C PRO A 40 -2.33 -7.20 6.01
N PHE A 41 -1.96 -6.96 4.75
CA PHE A 41 -2.53 -5.87 3.95
C PHE A 41 -4.00 -6.08 3.60
N THR A 42 -4.39 -7.32 3.26
CA THR A 42 -5.79 -7.65 2.93
C THR A 42 -6.73 -7.56 4.13
N ASP A 43 -6.19 -7.57 5.35
CA ASP A 43 -6.97 -7.42 6.58
C ASP A 43 -7.41 -5.96 6.77
N ILE A 44 -6.67 -4.99 6.21
CA ILE A 44 -7.05 -3.57 6.15
C ILE A 44 -8.10 -3.34 5.05
N THR A 45 -7.89 -3.96 3.88
CA THR A 45 -8.73 -3.79 2.69
C THR A 45 -8.69 -5.04 1.81
N PRO A 46 -9.83 -5.71 1.54
CA PRO A 46 -9.84 -6.96 0.78
C PRO A 46 -9.26 -6.86 -0.64
N SER A 47 -9.31 -5.67 -1.25
CA SER A 47 -8.76 -5.40 -2.57
C SER A 47 -7.33 -4.83 -2.51
N GLY A 48 -6.67 -4.87 -1.36
CA GLY A 48 -5.34 -4.30 -1.18
C GLY A 48 -5.31 -2.81 -1.51
N PRO A 49 -4.25 -2.30 -2.16
CA PRO A 49 -4.07 -0.88 -2.41
C PRO A 49 -5.16 -0.29 -3.32
N ASP A 50 -5.78 -1.10 -4.20
CA ASP A 50 -6.85 -0.68 -5.10
C ASP A 50 -8.13 -0.26 -4.37
N GLY A 51 -8.32 -0.71 -3.13
CA GLY A 51 -9.44 -0.28 -2.28
C GLY A 51 -9.22 1.07 -1.58
N LEU A 52 -7.98 1.58 -1.59
CA LEU A 52 -7.55 2.73 -0.81
C LEU A 52 -7.05 3.89 -1.68
N PHE A 53 -6.49 3.61 -2.85
CA PHE A 53 -5.82 4.58 -3.70
C PHE A 53 -6.39 4.57 -5.12
N GLU A 54 -6.27 5.69 -5.82
CA GLU A 54 -6.61 5.76 -7.23
C GLU A 54 -5.64 4.91 -8.06
N PRO A 55 -6.04 4.35 -9.21
CA PRO A 55 -5.19 3.45 -10.00
C PRO A 55 -3.79 4.01 -10.30
N LYS A 56 -3.71 5.30 -10.63
CA LYS A 56 -2.43 5.97 -10.87
C LYS A 56 -1.50 5.97 -9.64
N GLN A 57 -2.06 6.14 -8.44
CA GLN A 57 -1.30 6.11 -7.20
C GLN A 57 -0.82 4.69 -6.86
N VAL A 58 -1.63 3.68 -7.20
CA VAL A 58 -1.25 2.26 -7.09
C VAL A 58 -0.07 1.96 -8.04
N ASP A 59 -0.12 2.44 -9.28
CA ASP A 59 1.00 2.30 -10.24
C ASP A 59 2.29 2.97 -9.74
N GLU A 60 2.16 4.17 -9.15
CA GLU A 60 3.28 4.90 -8.54
C GLU A 60 3.87 4.12 -7.36
N LEU A 61 3.03 3.49 -6.53
CA LEU A 61 3.45 2.64 -5.41
C LEU A 61 4.25 1.41 -5.92
N PHE A 62 3.74 0.68 -6.91
CA PHE A 62 4.44 -0.47 -7.48
C PHE A 62 5.78 -0.07 -8.11
N THR A 63 5.81 1.07 -8.79
CA THR A 63 7.05 1.62 -9.34
C THR A 63 8.07 1.93 -8.24
N ALA A 64 7.62 2.49 -7.11
CA ALA A 64 8.50 2.78 -5.98
C ALA A 64 9.07 1.50 -5.35
N LEU A 65 8.23 0.50 -5.10
CA LEU A 65 8.66 -0.79 -4.54
C LEU A 65 9.67 -1.51 -5.45
N SER A 66 9.41 -1.52 -6.76
CA SER A 66 10.32 -2.14 -7.74
C SER A 66 11.70 -1.46 -7.75
N LYS A 67 11.76 -0.14 -7.57
CA LYS A 67 13.03 0.59 -7.47
C LYS A 67 13.80 0.23 -6.21
N ILE A 68 13.10 0.08 -5.09
CA ILE A 68 13.73 -0.30 -3.82
C ILE A 68 14.31 -1.72 -3.92
N GLU A 69 13.52 -2.67 -4.43
CA GLU A 69 13.97 -4.05 -4.67
C GLU A 69 15.21 -4.10 -5.57
N ALA A 70 15.20 -3.35 -6.68
CA ALA A 70 16.35 -3.26 -7.58
C ALA A 70 17.59 -2.63 -6.89
N SER A 71 17.40 -1.63 -6.02
CA SER A 71 18.51 -0.98 -5.31
C SER A 71 19.18 -1.90 -4.28
N ALA A 72 18.42 -2.83 -3.68
CA ALA A 72 18.95 -3.79 -2.73
C ALA A 72 19.77 -4.91 -3.41
N TRP A 73 19.49 -5.22 -4.67
CA TRP A 73 20.26 -6.19 -5.45
C TRP A 73 21.59 -5.61 -5.99
N VAL A 74 21.69 -4.29 -6.13
CA VAL A 74 22.86 -3.60 -6.69
C VAL A 74 23.93 -3.30 -5.61
N ALA A 75 23.68 -3.67 -4.35
CA ALA A 75 24.56 -3.43 -3.19
C ALA A 75 25.50 -4.61 -2.86
#